data_AF-A0A067MX94-F1
#
_entry.id   AF-A0A067MX94-F1
#
_cell.length_a   1.000
_cell.length_b   1.000
_cell.length_c   1.000
_cell.angle_alpha   90.00
_cell.angle_beta   90.00
_cell.angle_gamma   90.00
#
_symmetry.space_group_name_H-M   'P 1'
#
loop_
_entity.id
_entity.type
_entity.pdbx_description
1 polymer ?
#
loop_
_entity_poly.entity_id
_entity_poly.type
_entity_poly.pdbx_seq_one_letter_code
_entity_poly.pdbx_strand_id
1 'polypeptide(L)'
;MSFLAEAIKGRLLFAIPKKGRLHDKCLELLSGADIQFTRMQRLDVCLVTNHNIALVFLPASDIPRFVGEGNVDLGITGQDVILESQMGTLTKEILQLGFGKCSLQVQVPDSGPIQTIEELAGKKVVSSFEVLAGEYFAAVDDKMGFVGEKRTKIEYVGGSVEAACALGLADGIVDLVESGETMRAAGLHPIATLLKSEAVLISGSTSTNPQFTPLIKTITSRIAGVLASNRYALCSYNILREKLPAAFEITPGRRAPTVSTIDAEGWVAVSVMVEKKDAANVMDQLVAIGAEDIFTVKLENCRV
;
A
#
# COMPACT_ATOMS: atom_id res chain seq x y z
N MET A 1 -6.12 -8.59 -36.19
CA MET A 1 -5.83 -8.27 -34.77
C MET A 1 -4.34 -8.27 -34.57
N SER A 2 -3.79 -7.39 -33.71
CA SER A 2 -2.36 -7.39 -33.42
C SER A 2 -1.97 -8.69 -32.71
N PHE A 3 -0.72 -9.16 -32.90
CA PHE A 3 -0.19 -10.36 -32.22
C PHE A 3 -0.39 -10.30 -30.69
N LEU A 4 -0.29 -9.09 -30.12
CA LEU A 4 -0.54 -8.84 -28.71
C LEU A 4 -2.00 -9.10 -28.31
N ALA A 5 -2.96 -8.64 -29.10
CA ALA A 5 -4.39 -8.82 -28.81
C ALA A 5 -4.77 -10.31 -28.81
N GLU A 6 -4.17 -11.12 -29.70
CA GLU A 6 -4.40 -12.56 -29.70
C GLU A 6 -3.72 -13.24 -28.50
N ALA A 7 -2.52 -12.79 -28.10
CA ALA A 7 -1.75 -13.38 -26.99
C ALA A 7 -2.41 -13.18 -25.61
N ILE A 8 -3.14 -12.07 -25.41
CA ILE A 8 -3.84 -11.77 -24.16
C ILE A 8 -5.29 -12.28 -24.13
N LYS A 9 -5.81 -12.76 -25.26
CA LYS A 9 -7.19 -13.22 -25.37
C LYS A 9 -7.45 -14.40 -24.43
N GLY A 10 -8.54 -14.31 -23.67
CA GLY A 10 -8.93 -15.35 -22.73
C GLY A 10 -8.08 -15.44 -21.45
N ARG A 11 -7.20 -14.47 -21.20
CA ARG A 11 -6.43 -14.34 -19.95
C ARG A 11 -7.04 -13.28 -19.04
N LEU A 12 -6.85 -13.47 -17.73
CA LEU A 12 -7.07 -12.40 -16.76
C LEU A 12 -6.01 -11.33 -16.96
N LEU A 13 -6.44 -10.07 -17.10
CA LEU A 13 -5.54 -8.93 -17.20
C LEU A 13 -5.30 -8.35 -15.81
N PHE A 14 -4.03 -8.26 -15.41
CA PHE A 14 -3.64 -7.73 -14.11
C PHE A 14 -2.65 -6.57 -14.29
N ALA A 15 -3.12 -5.35 -14.05
CA ALA A 15 -2.31 -4.15 -14.12
C ALA A 15 -1.45 -3.92 -12.87
N ILE A 16 -0.18 -3.56 -13.07
CA ILE A 16 0.71 -3.10 -12.00
C ILE A 16 1.47 -1.83 -12.44
N PRO A 17 1.97 -1.02 -11.51
CA PRO A 17 2.73 0.18 -11.83
C PRO A 17 3.96 -0.17 -12.67
N LYS A 18 4.17 0.51 -13.80
CA LYS A 18 5.30 0.24 -14.72
C LYS A 18 6.65 0.68 -14.19
N LYS A 19 6.66 1.68 -13.30
CA LYS A 19 7.82 2.32 -12.66
C LYS A 19 7.38 3.08 -11.41
N GLY A 20 8.34 3.64 -10.69
CA GLY A 20 8.11 4.49 -9.52
C GLY A 20 8.06 3.69 -8.21
N ARG A 21 7.76 4.40 -7.10
CA ARG A 21 7.93 3.88 -5.73
C ARG A 21 7.23 2.56 -5.41
N LEU A 22 6.12 2.25 -6.10
CA LEU A 22 5.34 1.04 -5.86
C LEU A 22 5.85 -0.18 -6.65
N HIS A 23 6.66 0.05 -7.70
CA HIS A 23 6.98 -0.96 -8.70
C HIS A 23 7.67 -2.19 -8.10
N ASP A 24 8.82 -1.98 -7.43
CA ASP A 24 9.63 -3.09 -6.92
C ASP A 24 8.88 -3.89 -5.85
N LYS A 25 8.11 -3.20 -4.99
CA LYS A 25 7.24 -3.84 -4.01
C LYS A 25 6.13 -4.68 -4.65
N CYS A 26 5.58 -4.24 -5.78
CA CYS A 26 4.65 -5.06 -6.54
C CYS A 26 5.34 -6.31 -7.10
N LEU A 27 6.56 -6.20 -7.63
CA LEU A 27 7.30 -7.36 -8.14
C LEU A 27 7.61 -8.37 -7.03
N GLU A 28 8.06 -7.91 -5.87
CA GLU A 28 8.27 -8.75 -4.68
C GLU A 28 6.99 -9.48 -4.28
N LEU A 29 5.86 -8.76 -4.26
CA LEU A 29 4.55 -9.30 -3.91
C LEU A 29 4.08 -10.38 -4.89
N LEU A 30 4.21 -10.12 -6.19
CA LEU A 30 3.86 -11.08 -7.25
C LEU A 30 4.73 -12.34 -7.16
N SER A 31 6.04 -12.17 -6.94
CA SER A 31 6.95 -13.30 -6.74
C SER A 31 6.57 -14.14 -5.52
N GLY A 32 6.30 -13.53 -4.38
CA GLY A 32 5.85 -14.24 -3.17
C GLY A 32 4.48 -14.91 -3.35
N ALA A 33 3.62 -14.37 -4.22
CA ALA A 33 2.32 -14.95 -4.56
C ALA A 33 2.42 -16.06 -5.63
N ASP A 34 3.63 -16.46 -6.00
CA ASP A 34 3.91 -17.45 -7.06
C ASP A 34 3.25 -17.04 -8.38
N ILE A 35 3.46 -15.78 -8.80
CA ILE A 35 3.10 -15.30 -10.14
C ILE A 35 4.40 -15.17 -10.93
N GLN A 36 4.68 -16.19 -11.73
CA GLN A 36 5.95 -16.32 -12.43
C GLN A 36 5.85 -15.75 -13.85
N PHE A 37 6.76 -14.86 -14.20
CA PHE A 37 6.77 -14.22 -15.51
C PHE A 37 8.18 -13.77 -15.90
N THR A 38 8.39 -13.51 -17.18
CA THR A 38 9.65 -12.95 -17.69
C THR A 38 9.32 -11.78 -18.60
N ARG A 39 9.61 -10.56 -18.13
CA ARG A 39 9.33 -9.34 -18.88
C ARG A 39 10.51 -8.97 -19.78
N MET A 40 10.25 -8.82 -21.08
CA MET A 40 11.19 -8.17 -22.00
C MET A 40 11.12 -6.65 -21.84
N GLN A 41 12.28 -5.99 -21.87
CA GLN A 41 12.46 -4.57 -21.48
C GLN A 41 11.60 -3.56 -22.25
N ARG A 42 11.09 -3.91 -23.44
CA ARG A 42 10.28 -3.03 -24.31
C ARG A 42 8.78 -3.38 -24.35
N LEU A 43 8.34 -4.36 -23.56
CA LEU A 43 6.93 -4.77 -23.55
C LEU A 43 6.25 -4.33 -22.26
N ASP A 44 5.11 -3.66 -22.43
CA ASP A 44 4.19 -3.30 -21.34
C ASP A 44 3.18 -4.40 -21.04
N VAL A 45 3.29 -5.53 -21.72
CA VAL A 45 2.50 -6.73 -21.45
C VAL A 45 3.41 -7.93 -21.34
N CYS A 46 3.18 -8.76 -20.32
CA CYS A 46 3.93 -9.99 -20.09
C CYS A 46 2.98 -11.12 -19.72
N LEU A 47 3.18 -12.30 -20.31
CA LEU A 47 2.39 -13.48 -19.98
C LEU A 47 2.96 -14.14 -18.73
N VAL A 48 2.07 -14.52 -17.81
CA VAL A 48 2.42 -15.34 -16.65
C VAL A 48 2.54 -16.80 -17.12
N THR A 49 3.58 -17.49 -16.66
CA THR A 49 3.96 -18.84 -17.11
C THR A 49 3.16 -19.93 -16.41
N ASN A 50 2.83 -19.75 -15.13
CA ASN A 50 2.15 -20.74 -14.29
C ASN A 50 0.66 -20.47 -14.07
N HIS A 51 0.13 -19.36 -14.59
CA HIS A 51 -1.29 -18.99 -14.49
C HIS A 51 -1.83 -18.38 -15.78
N ASN A 52 -3.15 -18.47 -15.98
CA ASN A 52 -3.84 -17.86 -17.12
C ASN A 52 -4.03 -16.34 -16.94
N ILE A 53 -2.91 -15.64 -16.75
CA ILE A 53 -2.82 -14.21 -16.46
C ILE A 53 -1.90 -13.55 -17.50
N ALA A 54 -2.21 -12.31 -17.84
CA ALA A 54 -1.27 -11.39 -18.48
C ALA A 54 -1.08 -10.16 -17.57
N LEU A 55 0.16 -9.88 -17.20
CA LEU A 55 0.52 -8.66 -16.49
C LEU A 55 0.57 -7.50 -17.47
N VAL A 56 -0.03 -6.37 -17.08
CA VAL A 56 -0.05 -5.13 -17.85
C VAL A 56 0.67 -4.06 -17.03
N PHE A 57 1.76 -3.51 -17.56
CA PHE A 57 2.57 -2.50 -16.88
C PHE A 57 2.09 -1.11 -17.31
N LEU A 58 1.36 -0.43 -16.44
CA LEU A 58 0.75 0.88 -16.73
C LEU A 58 1.34 1.99 -15.86
N PRO A 59 1.29 3.26 -16.27
CA PRO A 59 1.42 4.38 -15.32
C PRO A 59 0.43 4.19 -14.17
N ALA A 60 0.87 4.41 -12.92
CA ALA A 60 0.00 4.20 -11.75
C ALA A 60 -1.29 5.05 -11.84
N SER A 61 -1.18 6.27 -12.39
CA SER A 61 -2.28 7.19 -12.70
C SER A 61 -3.40 6.58 -13.54
N ASP A 62 -3.06 5.65 -14.43
CA ASP A 62 -3.99 5.13 -15.43
C ASP A 62 -4.68 3.86 -14.94
N ILE A 63 -4.08 3.16 -13.96
CA ILE A 63 -4.58 1.86 -13.46
C ILE A 63 -6.04 1.93 -12.98
N PRO A 64 -6.47 2.92 -12.15
CA PRO A 64 -7.87 3.00 -11.73
C PRO A 64 -8.84 3.10 -12.91
N ARG A 65 -8.47 3.85 -13.95
CA ARG A 65 -9.29 4.03 -15.15
C ARG A 65 -9.43 2.71 -15.91
N PHE A 66 -8.32 2.05 -16.22
CA PHE A 66 -8.33 0.77 -16.94
C PHE A 66 -9.11 -0.32 -16.19
N VAL A 67 -9.05 -0.33 -14.86
CA VAL A 67 -9.81 -1.28 -14.02
C VAL A 67 -11.29 -0.91 -13.96
N GLY A 68 -11.62 0.36 -13.70
CA GLY A 68 -13.00 0.80 -13.53
C GLY A 68 -13.82 0.83 -14.82
N GLU A 69 -13.17 1.07 -15.97
CA GLU A 69 -13.79 0.97 -17.31
C GLU A 69 -13.84 -0.49 -17.82
N GLY A 70 -13.28 -1.45 -17.07
CA GLY A 70 -13.33 -2.88 -17.40
C GLY A 70 -12.37 -3.33 -18.49
N ASN A 71 -11.37 -2.51 -18.85
CA ASN A 71 -10.30 -2.89 -19.77
C ASN A 71 -9.31 -3.88 -19.16
N VAL A 72 -9.22 -3.90 -17.82
CA VAL A 72 -8.35 -4.77 -17.02
C VAL A 72 -9.15 -5.30 -15.83
N ASP A 73 -8.93 -6.56 -15.44
CA ASP A 73 -9.72 -7.22 -14.40
C ASP A 73 -9.24 -6.89 -12.97
N LEU A 74 -7.93 -6.68 -12.79
CA LEU A 74 -7.28 -6.47 -11.50
C LEU A 74 -6.19 -5.41 -11.61
N GLY A 75 -5.95 -4.62 -10.57
CA GLY A 75 -4.91 -3.58 -10.57
C GLY A 75 -4.25 -3.36 -9.21
N ILE A 76 -2.96 -3.00 -9.18
CA ILE A 76 -2.32 -2.43 -7.99
C ILE A 76 -2.03 -0.94 -8.22
N THR A 77 -2.51 -0.08 -7.34
CA THR A 77 -2.26 1.37 -7.38
C THR A 77 -2.41 1.97 -5.97
N GLY A 78 -2.28 3.29 -5.82
CA GLY A 78 -2.50 3.99 -4.55
C GLY A 78 -3.94 4.48 -4.38
N GLN A 79 -4.42 4.56 -3.13
CA GLN A 79 -5.75 5.12 -2.82
C GLN A 79 -5.87 6.58 -3.24
N ASP A 80 -4.77 7.33 -3.13
CA ASP A 80 -4.63 8.71 -3.58
C ASP A 80 -4.95 8.83 -5.07
N VAL A 81 -4.39 7.93 -5.89
CA VAL A 81 -4.60 7.91 -7.33
C VAL A 81 -6.04 7.52 -7.71
N ILE A 82 -6.67 6.61 -6.98
CA ILE A 82 -8.07 6.21 -7.23
C ILE A 82 -9.01 7.39 -7.01
N LEU A 83 -8.81 8.12 -5.91
CA LEU A 83 -9.64 9.27 -5.57
C LEU A 83 -9.38 10.43 -6.53
N GLU A 84 -8.12 10.72 -6.86
CA GLU A 84 -7.76 11.79 -7.80
C GLU A 84 -8.33 11.54 -9.20
N SER A 85 -8.31 10.28 -9.67
CA SER A 85 -8.91 9.91 -10.97
C SER A 85 -10.44 9.82 -10.94
N GLN A 86 -11.08 10.06 -9.79
CA GLN A 86 -12.53 9.96 -9.58
C GLN A 86 -13.12 8.58 -9.93
N MET A 87 -12.29 7.53 -9.85
CA MET A 87 -12.68 6.17 -10.20
C MET A 87 -13.23 5.36 -9.01
N GLY A 88 -13.40 5.98 -7.84
CA GLY A 88 -13.81 5.30 -6.60
C GLY A 88 -15.19 4.62 -6.66
N THR A 89 -16.09 5.06 -7.53
CA THR A 89 -17.41 4.42 -7.71
C THR A 89 -17.37 3.22 -8.66
N LEU A 90 -16.45 3.23 -9.62
CA LEU A 90 -16.26 2.20 -10.64
C LEU A 90 -15.23 1.15 -10.25
N THR A 91 -14.46 1.40 -9.20
CA THR A 91 -13.47 0.47 -8.65
C THR A 91 -13.84 0.02 -7.25
N LYS A 92 -13.40 -1.18 -6.91
CA LYS A 92 -13.54 -1.78 -5.59
C LYS A 92 -12.17 -2.13 -5.03
N GLU A 93 -11.88 -1.62 -3.85
CA GLU A 93 -10.73 -2.06 -3.07
C GLU A 93 -10.95 -3.49 -2.57
N ILE A 94 -10.08 -4.41 -2.99
CA ILE A 94 -10.12 -5.81 -2.59
C ILE A 94 -9.22 -6.06 -1.38
N LEU A 95 -8.05 -5.42 -1.34
CA LEU A 95 -7.04 -5.65 -0.31
C LEU A 95 -6.09 -4.46 -0.16
N GLN A 96 -5.87 -4.03 1.09
CA GLN A 96 -4.79 -3.10 1.45
C GLN A 96 -3.46 -3.84 1.50
N LEU A 97 -2.44 -3.28 0.84
CA LEU A 97 -1.16 -3.96 0.67
C LEU A 97 -0.14 -3.60 1.75
N GLY A 98 -0.40 -2.60 2.59
CA GLY A 98 0.45 -2.27 3.73
C GLY A 98 1.78 -1.58 3.39
N PHE A 99 2.02 -1.22 2.13
CA PHE A 99 3.19 -0.49 1.66
C PHE A 99 2.80 0.73 0.83
N GLY A 100 3.78 1.60 0.53
CA GLY A 100 3.52 2.86 -0.20
C GLY A 100 2.71 3.86 0.63
N LYS A 101 2.83 3.79 1.96
CA LYS A 101 2.10 4.63 2.90
C LYS A 101 2.57 6.07 2.78
N CYS A 102 1.64 6.98 2.61
CA CYS A 102 1.92 8.41 2.54
C CYS A 102 0.72 9.23 3.00
N SER A 103 0.94 10.50 3.24
CA SER A 103 -0.10 11.48 3.55
C SER A 103 -0.11 12.55 2.47
N LEU A 104 -1.26 12.83 1.88
CA LEU A 104 -1.44 14.01 1.03
C LEU A 104 -1.63 15.22 1.95
N GLN A 105 -0.72 16.18 1.92
CA GLN A 105 -0.67 17.26 2.90
C GLN A 105 -0.63 18.63 2.23
N VAL A 106 -1.30 19.61 2.88
CA VAL A 106 -1.10 21.02 2.58
C VAL A 106 0.16 21.49 3.29
N GLN A 107 1.05 22.16 2.57
CA GLN A 107 2.32 22.63 3.09
C GLN A 107 2.60 24.06 2.67
N VAL A 108 3.28 24.82 3.52
CA VAL A 108 3.63 26.23 3.30
C VAL A 108 5.07 26.51 3.74
N PRO A 109 5.70 27.59 3.28
CA PRO A 109 7.06 27.95 3.68
C PRO A 109 7.21 28.17 5.20
N ASP A 110 8.24 27.56 5.80
CA ASP A 110 8.51 27.62 7.24
C ASP A 110 8.65 29.05 7.76
N SER A 111 9.37 29.88 7.01
CA SER A 111 9.61 31.29 7.36
C SER A 111 8.54 32.23 6.80
N GLY A 112 7.45 31.70 6.23
CA GLY A 112 6.40 32.47 5.58
C GLY A 112 5.37 33.03 6.57
N PRO A 113 4.60 34.06 6.15
CA PRO A 113 3.53 34.64 6.98
C PRO A 113 2.28 33.76 7.10
N ILE A 114 2.17 32.69 6.29
CA ILE A 114 1.06 31.75 6.29
C ILE A 114 1.47 30.53 7.09
N GLN A 115 0.71 30.19 8.12
CA GLN A 115 0.98 29.08 9.04
C GLN A 115 -0.27 28.22 9.31
N THR A 116 -1.45 28.69 8.88
CA THR A 116 -2.74 28.00 9.08
C THR A 116 -3.49 27.83 7.76
N ILE A 117 -4.44 26.89 7.72
CA ILE A 117 -5.23 26.65 6.51
C ILE A 117 -6.14 27.85 6.20
N GLU A 118 -6.58 28.54 7.25
CA GLU A 118 -7.38 29.75 7.20
C GLU A 118 -6.65 30.91 6.50
N GLU A 119 -5.34 31.06 6.75
CA GLU A 119 -4.50 32.09 6.13
C GLU A 119 -4.16 31.77 4.67
N LEU A 120 -4.13 30.48 4.31
CA LEU A 120 -3.90 30.02 2.94
C LEU A 120 -5.17 30.06 2.08
N ALA A 121 -6.36 30.07 2.69
CA ALA A 121 -7.62 30.15 1.95
C ALA A 121 -7.67 31.41 1.06
N GLY A 122 -8.16 31.26 -0.17
CA GLY A 122 -8.21 32.33 -1.17
C GLY A 122 -6.88 32.67 -1.82
N LYS A 123 -5.81 31.93 -1.52
CA LYS A 123 -4.47 32.10 -2.11
C LYS A 123 -4.22 31.14 -3.26
N LYS A 124 -2.99 31.14 -3.79
CA LYS A 124 -2.58 30.24 -4.86
C LYS A 124 -1.92 28.99 -4.30
N VAL A 125 -2.42 27.83 -4.69
CA VAL A 125 -1.91 26.52 -4.28
C VAL A 125 -1.59 25.69 -5.51
N VAL A 126 -0.43 25.04 -5.53
CA VAL A 126 -0.11 24.09 -6.61
C VAL A 126 -0.16 22.65 -6.12
N SER A 127 -0.52 21.75 -7.02
CA SER A 127 -0.67 20.32 -6.71
C SER A 127 -0.56 19.50 -7.98
N SER A 128 -0.11 18.25 -7.88
CA SER A 128 -0.37 17.24 -8.91
C SER A 128 -1.71 16.51 -8.71
N PHE A 129 -2.41 16.84 -7.62
CA PHE A 129 -3.71 16.31 -7.19
C PHE A 129 -4.75 17.44 -7.19
N GLU A 130 -5.21 17.83 -8.38
CA GLU A 130 -6.14 18.96 -8.54
C GLU A 130 -7.52 18.65 -8.00
N VAL A 131 -8.01 17.43 -8.19
CA VAL A 131 -9.34 17.02 -7.73
C VAL A 131 -9.38 17.03 -6.21
N LEU A 132 -8.45 16.33 -5.57
CA LEU A 132 -8.41 16.24 -4.11
C LEU A 132 -8.11 17.59 -3.45
N ALA A 133 -7.17 18.38 -3.99
CA ALA A 133 -6.88 19.71 -3.46
C ALA A 133 -8.08 20.65 -3.67
N GLY A 134 -8.70 20.61 -4.85
CA GLY A 134 -9.89 21.41 -5.17
C GLY A 134 -11.06 21.11 -4.24
N GLU A 135 -11.37 19.83 -4.01
CA GLU A 135 -12.43 19.43 -3.07
C GLU A 135 -12.15 19.89 -1.64
N TYR A 136 -10.90 19.74 -1.19
CA TYR A 136 -10.49 20.16 0.15
C TYR A 136 -10.62 21.68 0.35
N PHE A 137 -10.04 22.47 -0.56
CA PHE A 137 -10.09 23.92 -0.47
C PHE A 137 -11.48 24.48 -0.77
N ALA A 138 -12.30 23.81 -1.57
CA ALA A 138 -13.69 24.22 -1.75
C ALA A 138 -14.46 24.21 -0.43
N ALA A 139 -14.28 23.16 0.38
CA ALA A 139 -14.90 23.07 1.71
C ALA A 139 -14.33 24.10 2.71
N VAL A 140 -13.04 24.46 2.59
CA VAL A 140 -12.41 25.52 3.40
C VAL A 140 -12.95 26.90 3.00
N ASP A 141 -12.96 27.20 1.70
CA ASP A 141 -13.44 28.47 1.15
C ASP A 141 -14.91 28.72 1.49
N ASP A 142 -15.75 27.67 1.46
CA ASP A 142 -17.17 27.78 1.83
C ASP A 142 -17.34 28.16 3.31
N LYS A 143 -16.50 27.62 4.21
CA LYS A 143 -16.50 28.01 5.64
C LYS A 143 -16.05 29.45 5.84
N MET A 144 -15.17 29.94 4.97
CA MET A 144 -14.69 31.32 4.98
C MET A 144 -15.63 32.32 4.29
N GLY A 145 -16.68 31.84 3.62
CA GLY A 145 -17.57 32.67 2.82
C GLY A 145 -16.88 33.25 1.57
N PHE A 146 -15.84 32.59 1.06
CA PHE A 146 -15.13 33.02 -0.14
C PHE A 146 -15.88 32.58 -1.40
N VAL A 147 -16.13 33.55 -2.28
CA VAL A 147 -16.89 33.38 -3.52
C VAL A 147 -16.16 34.02 -4.70
N GLY A 148 -16.38 33.49 -5.90
CA GLY A 148 -15.79 34.00 -7.13
C GLY A 148 -14.26 34.03 -7.08
N GLU A 149 -13.67 35.17 -7.45
CA GLU A 149 -12.21 35.35 -7.54
C GLU A 149 -11.48 35.27 -6.19
N LYS A 150 -12.21 35.28 -5.07
CA LYS A 150 -11.64 35.12 -3.71
C LYS A 150 -11.42 33.66 -3.32
N ARG A 151 -11.90 32.69 -4.11
CA ARG A 151 -11.65 31.26 -3.84
C ARG A 151 -10.19 30.91 -4.09
N THR A 152 -9.73 29.89 -3.39
CA THR A 152 -8.37 29.36 -3.53
C THR A 152 -8.16 28.91 -4.98
N LYS A 153 -7.02 29.30 -5.57
CA LYS A 153 -6.65 28.95 -6.94
C LYS A 153 -5.75 27.73 -6.91
N ILE A 154 -6.28 26.59 -7.36
CA ILE A 154 -5.49 25.35 -7.52
C ILE A 154 -4.93 25.33 -8.93
N GLU A 155 -3.61 25.13 -9.06
CA GLU A 155 -2.93 24.97 -10.36
C GLU A 155 -2.15 23.66 -10.43
N TYR A 156 -2.31 22.93 -11.54
CA TYR A 156 -1.56 21.71 -11.82
C TYR A 156 -0.05 21.95 -11.97
N VAL A 157 0.74 21.15 -11.24
CA VAL A 157 2.18 20.97 -11.49
C VAL A 157 2.50 19.48 -11.48
N GLY A 158 2.97 18.95 -12.60
CA GLY A 158 3.20 17.51 -12.79
C GLY A 158 4.47 16.94 -12.12
N GLY A 159 5.28 17.78 -11.47
CA GLY A 159 6.47 17.36 -10.75
C GLY A 159 7.28 18.52 -10.17
N SER A 160 8.15 18.20 -9.20
CA SER A 160 8.95 19.19 -8.45
C SER A 160 8.08 20.26 -7.77
N VAL A 161 6.95 19.83 -7.21
CA VAL A 161 5.95 20.69 -6.55
C VAL A 161 6.59 21.43 -5.37
N GLU A 162 7.55 20.80 -4.68
CA GLU A 162 8.30 21.37 -3.57
C GLU A 162 9.03 22.68 -3.90
N ALA A 163 9.39 22.91 -5.17
CA ALA A 163 10.07 24.12 -5.60
C ALA A 163 9.12 25.30 -5.86
N ALA A 164 7.82 25.06 -5.98
CA ALA A 164 6.86 26.04 -6.48
C ALA A 164 6.77 27.30 -5.61
N CYS A 165 6.78 27.16 -4.28
CA CYS A 165 6.76 28.31 -3.38
C CYS A 165 8.05 29.15 -3.49
N ALA A 166 9.21 28.49 -3.53
CA ALA A 166 10.50 29.18 -3.65
C ALA A 166 10.64 29.94 -4.98
N LEU A 167 9.99 29.46 -6.03
CA LEU A 167 9.95 30.10 -7.35
C LEU A 167 8.86 31.18 -7.48
N GLY A 168 8.08 31.43 -6.42
CA GLY A 168 6.98 32.40 -6.43
C GLY A 168 5.78 31.95 -7.27
N LEU A 169 5.67 30.65 -7.58
CA LEU A 169 4.54 30.11 -8.33
C LEU A 169 3.31 29.93 -7.44
N ALA A 170 3.47 29.72 -6.13
CA ALA A 170 2.36 29.46 -5.21
C ALA A 170 2.65 29.96 -3.79
N ASP A 171 1.58 30.23 -3.04
CA ASP A 171 1.63 30.58 -1.61
C ASP A 171 1.71 29.32 -0.71
N GLY A 172 1.25 28.18 -1.23
CA GLY A 172 1.34 26.87 -0.60
C GLY A 172 1.26 25.74 -1.62
N ILE A 173 1.47 24.50 -1.18
CA ILE A 173 1.40 23.32 -2.03
C ILE A 173 0.54 22.22 -1.42
N VAL A 174 0.06 21.32 -2.27
CA VAL A 174 -0.49 20.02 -1.85
C VAL A 174 0.31 18.93 -2.53
N ASP A 175 0.96 18.07 -1.74
CA ASP A 175 1.76 16.97 -2.28
C ASP A 175 1.82 15.79 -1.29
N LEU A 176 2.26 14.63 -1.80
CA LEU A 176 2.42 13.40 -1.04
C LEU A 176 3.68 13.45 -0.17
N VAL A 177 3.49 13.11 1.09
CA VAL A 177 4.55 13.07 2.10
C VAL A 177 4.66 11.67 2.69
N GLU A 178 5.86 11.09 2.61
CA GLU A 178 6.21 9.83 3.29
C GLU A 178 7.00 10.10 4.58
N SER A 179 8.31 10.43 4.47
CA SER A 179 9.16 10.83 5.61
C SER A 179 9.17 12.33 5.89
N GLY A 180 8.71 13.15 4.93
CA GLY A 180 8.78 14.62 4.98
C GLY A 180 10.18 15.20 4.84
N GLU A 181 11.20 14.39 4.48
CA GLU A 181 12.58 14.89 4.32
C GLU A 181 12.70 15.86 3.13
N THR A 182 12.11 15.51 1.98
CA THR A 182 12.13 16.38 0.78
C THR A 182 11.52 17.74 1.07
N MET A 183 10.38 17.75 1.76
CA MET A 183 9.63 18.99 2.03
C MET A 183 10.36 19.88 3.03
N ARG A 184 10.92 19.28 4.09
CA ARG A 184 11.79 20.00 5.03
C ARG A 184 13.04 20.57 4.35
N ALA A 185 13.66 19.82 3.44
CA ALA A 185 14.80 20.32 2.67
C ALA A 185 14.44 21.48 1.74
N ALA A 186 13.19 21.54 1.26
CA ALA A 186 12.64 22.66 0.51
C ALA A 186 12.16 23.83 1.40
N GLY A 187 12.29 23.73 2.73
CA GLY A 187 11.85 24.76 3.68
C GLY A 187 10.33 24.85 3.83
N LEU A 188 9.62 23.73 3.71
CA LEU A 188 8.18 23.62 3.85
C LEU A 188 7.80 22.79 5.09
N HIS A 189 6.69 23.15 5.74
CA HIS A 189 6.07 22.35 6.79
C HIS A 189 4.59 22.08 6.49
N PRO A 190 4.05 20.96 6.99
CA PRO A 190 2.64 20.64 6.83
C PRO A 190 1.76 21.44 7.80
N ILE A 191 0.66 21.99 7.27
CA ILE A 191 -0.38 22.70 8.04
C ILE A 191 -1.70 21.93 8.09
N ALA A 192 -1.91 20.99 7.15
CA ALA A 192 -3.08 20.11 7.14
C ALA A 192 -2.81 18.80 6.41
N THR A 193 -3.59 17.77 6.71
CA THR A 193 -3.57 16.48 5.99
C THR A 193 -4.93 16.23 5.35
N LEU A 194 -4.94 16.07 4.02
CA LEU A 194 -6.15 15.79 3.23
C LEU A 194 -6.53 14.32 3.34
N LEU A 195 -5.54 13.44 3.15
CA LEU A 195 -5.75 12.00 3.00
C LEU A 195 -4.53 11.23 3.50
N LYS A 196 -4.77 10.11 4.18
CA LYS A 196 -3.76 9.06 4.35
C LYS A 196 -4.00 8.00 3.28
N SER A 197 -2.95 7.59 2.60
CA SER A 197 -3.02 6.70 1.44
C SER A 197 -2.02 5.56 1.56
N GLU A 198 -2.37 4.40 1.03
CA GLU A 198 -1.46 3.29 0.81
C GLU A 198 -1.74 2.57 -0.52
N ALA A 199 -0.84 1.65 -0.89
CA ALA A 199 -1.04 0.79 -2.05
C ALA A 199 -2.15 -0.23 -1.80
N VAL A 200 -3.01 -0.42 -2.80
CA VAL A 200 -4.19 -1.28 -2.75
C VAL A 200 -4.30 -2.14 -4.00
N LEU A 201 -4.86 -3.34 -3.82
CA LEU A 201 -5.34 -4.20 -4.89
C LEU A 201 -6.80 -3.85 -5.19
N ILE A 202 -7.10 -3.54 -6.44
CA ILE A 202 -8.43 -3.14 -6.90
C ILE A 202 -8.96 -4.04 -8.02
N SER A 203 -10.29 -4.15 -8.11
CA SER A 203 -11.02 -4.66 -9.29
C SER A 203 -12.10 -3.68 -9.71
N GLY A 204 -12.72 -3.90 -10.87
CA GLY A 204 -13.94 -3.18 -11.23
C GLY A 204 -15.08 -3.45 -10.24
N SER A 205 -15.92 -2.45 -9.99
CA SER A 205 -17.14 -2.58 -9.17
C SER A 205 -18.15 -3.54 -9.81
N THR A 206 -18.18 -3.60 -11.14
CA THR A 206 -18.95 -4.56 -11.91
C THR A 206 -17.99 -5.53 -12.59
N SER A 207 -18.24 -6.83 -12.42
CA SER A 207 -17.40 -7.87 -13.03
C SER A 207 -17.65 -7.97 -14.53
N THR A 208 -16.77 -7.39 -15.35
CA THR A 208 -16.82 -7.51 -16.82
C THR A 208 -16.55 -8.94 -17.30
N ASN A 209 -15.71 -9.69 -16.57
CA ASN A 209 -15.33 -11.07 -16.90
C ASN A 209 -15.58 -12.03 -15.73
N PRO A 210 -16.84 -12.42 -15.45
CA PRO A 210 -17.19 -13.27 -14.30
C PRO A 210 -16.44 -14.60 -14.24
N GLN A 211 -16.03 -15.13 -15.40
CA GLN A 211 -15.24 -16.36 -15.51
C GLN A 211 -13.90 -16.30 -14.75
N PHE A 212 -13.34 -15.11 -14.52
CA PHE A 212 -12.08 -14.97 -13.80
C PHE A 212 -12.23 -14.81 -12.29
N THR A 213 -13.46 -14.72 -11.77
CA THR A 213 -13.72 -14.57 -10.32
C THR A 213 -12.99 -15.60 -9.45
N PRO A 214 -12.96 -16.92 -9.79
CA PRO A 214 -12.22 -17.90 -9.00
C PRO A 214 -10.71 -17.66 -8.99
N LEU A 215 -10.15 -17.21 -10.13
CA LEU A 215 -8.74 -16.90 -10.26
C LEU A 215 -8.39 -15.63 -9.47
N ILE A 216 -9.20 -14.57 -9.55
CA ILE A 216 -9.04 -13.36 -8.74
C ILE A 216 -9.02 -13.72 -7.25
N LYS A 217 -10.00 -14.50 -6.77
CA LYS A 217 -10.05 -14.93 -5.37
C LYS A 217 -8.78 -15.69 -4.95
N THR A 218 -8.28 -16.56 -5.83
CA THR A 218 -7.06 -17.33 -5.58
C THR A 218 -5.85 -16.40 -5.47
N ILE A 219 -5.65 -15.49 -6.44
CA ILE A 219 -4.53 -14.55 -6.46
C ILE A 219 -4.59 -13.59 -5.26
N THR A 220 -5.77 -13.04 -4.95
CA THR A 220 -5.97 -12.19 -3.77
C THR A 220 -5.59 -12.93 -2.48
N SER A 221 -6.01 -14.20 -2.30
CA SER A 221 -5.65 -15.00 -1.13
C SER A 221 -4.14 -15.25 -1.04
N ARG A 222 -3.48 -15.50 -2.18
CA ARG A 222 -2.01 -15.67 -2.22
C ARG A 222 -1.28 -14.38 -1.85
N ILE A 223 -1.72 -13.25 -2.38
CA ILE A 223 -1.19 -11.92 -2.05
C ILE A 223 -1.36 -11.63 -0.56
N ALA A 224 -2.56 -11.83 0.00
CA ALA A 224 -2.82 -11.67 1.43
C ALA A 224 -1.90 -12.55 2.29
N GLY A 225 -1.61 -13.75 1.82
CA GLY A 225 -0.63 -14.67 2.41
C GLY A 225 0.80 -14.12 2.48
N VAL A 226 1.27 -13.45 1.42
CA VAL A 226 2.58 -12.78 1.39
C VAL A 226 2.62 -11.59 2.34
N LEU A 227 1.53 -10.81 2.39
CA LEU A 227 1.44 -9.70 3.34
C LEU A 227 1.50 -10.18 4.79
N ALA A 228 0.81 -11.29 5.09
CA ALA A 228 0.85 -11.92 6.40
C ALA A 228 2.24 -12.50 6.71
N SER A 229 2.89 -13.21 5.78
CA SER A 229 4.24 -13.74 5.99
C SER A 229 5.30 -12.64 6.18
N ASN A 230 5.06 -11.45 5.62
CA ASN A 230 5.89 -10.27 5.87
C ASN A 230 5.71 -9.73 7.29
N ARG A 231 4.53 -9.82 7.89
CA ARG A 231 4.24 -9.34 9.27
C ARG A 231 4.65 -10.33 10.37
N TYR A 232 4.61 -11.63 10.10
CA TYR A 232 4.81 -12.67 11.12
C TYR A 232 6.08 -13.50 10.88
N ALA A 233 6.70 -13.98 11.95
CA ALA A 233 7.70 -15.04 11.92
C ALA A 233 7.17 -16.26 12.69
N LEU A 234 7.65 -17.45 12.33
CA LEU A 234 7.46 -18.63 13.17
C LEU A 234 8.51 -18.59 14.28
N CYS A 235 8.07 -18.43 15.52
CA CYS A 235 8.92 -18.59 16.70
C CYS A 235 8.80 -20.03 17.20
N SER A 236 9.94 -20.66 17.49
CA SER A 236 9.97 -21.96 18.14
C SER A 236 10.92 -21.93 19.33
N TYR A 237 10.55 -22.65 20.38
CA TYR A 237 11.31 -22.70 21.63
C TYR A 237 11.00 -23.97 22.42
N ASN A 238 11.93 -24.37 23.26
CA ASN A 238 11.76 -25.46 24.23
C ASN A 238 11.37 -24.88 25.59
N ILE A 239 10.44 -25.51 26.31
CA ILE A 239 10.07 -25.11 27.67
C ILE A 239 9.57 -26.29 28.50
N LEU A 240 9.72 -26.23 29.82
CA LEU A 240 9.07 -27.16 30.74
C LEU A 240 7.54 -27.06 30.65
N ARG A 241 6.87 -28.22 30.63
CA ARG A 241 5.41 -28.33 30.47
C ARG A 241 4.62 -27.54 31.52
N GLU A 242 5.11 -27.46 32.76
CA GLU A 242 4.48 -26.71 33.84
C GLU A 242 4.41 -25.19 33.59
N LYS A 243 5.31 -24.66 32.75
CA LYS A 243 5.41 -23.23 32.43
C LYS A 243 4.63 -22.81 31.18
N LEU A 244 3.96 -23.76 30.52
CA LEU A 244 3.13 -23.49 29.33
C LEU A 244 2.08 -22.39 29.55
N PRO A 245 1.37 -22.30 30.71
CA PRO A 245 0.40 -21.23 30.92
C PRO A 245 1.02 -19.83 30.77
N ALA A 246 2.21 -19.60 31.35
CA ALA A 246 2.90 -18.32 31.21
C ALA A 246 3.39 -18.08 29.76
N ALA A 247 3.86 -19.12 29.09
CA ALA A 247 4.34 -19.01 27.71
C ALA A 247 3.22 -18.69 26.71
N PHE A 248 2.00 -19.18 26.95
CA PHE A 248 0.83 -18.89 26.10
C PHE A 248 0.31 -17.46 26.23
N GLU A 249 0.50 -16.82 27.39
CA GLU A 249 0.21 -15.39 27.55
C GLU A 249 1.18 -14.54 26.71
N ILE A 250 2.45 -14.94 26.65
CA ILE A 250 3.48 -14.24 25.85
C ILE A 250 3.29 -14.52 24.35
N THR A 251 2.99 -15.77 24.00
CA THR A 251 2.85 -16.22 22.62
C THR A 251 1.51 -16.93 22.40
N PRO A 252 0.38 -16.20 22.32
CA PRO A 252 -0.93 -16.81 22.11
C PRO A 252 -1.10 -17.38 20.69
N GLY A 253 -0.27 -16.92 19.74
CA GLY A 253 -0.36 -17.29 18.33
C GLY A 253 -1.57 -16.71 17.62
N ARG A 254 -1.75 -17.09 16.34
CA ARG A 254 -2.91 -16.64 15.53
C ARG A 254 -4.19 -17.43 15.79
N ARG A 255 -4.05 -18.69 16.23
CA ARG A 255 -5.17 -19.58 16.56
C ARG A 255 -4.92 -20.24 17.91
N ALA A 256 -3.79 -20.91 18.02
CA ALA A 256 -3.24 -21.45 19.25
C ALA A 256 -1.76 -21.82 19.01
N PRO A 257 -0.93 -21.90 20.06
CA PRO A 257 0.42 -22.43 19.97
C PRO A 257 0.38 -23.93 19.67
N THR A 258 1.32 -24.42 18.86
CA THR A 258 1.50 -25.87 18.64
C THR A 258 2.47 -26.41 19.67
N VAL A 259 2.10 -27.47 20.39
CA VAL A 259 2.95 -28.11 21.40
C VAL A 259 3.28 -29.53 20.96
N SER A 260 4.58 -29.84 20.90
CA SER A 260 5.10 -31.17 20.56
C SER A 260 5.95 -31.72 21.71
N THR A 261 5.86 -33.02 21.95
CA THR A 261 6.74 -33.71 22.92
C THR A 261 8.14 -33.87 22.33
N ILE A 262 9.16 -33.76 23.19
CA ILE A 262 10.56 -34.01 22.82
C ILE A 262 11.15 -35.11 23.71
N ASP A 263 12.28 -35.70 23.31
CA ASP A 263 12.98 -36.75 24.07
C ASP A 263 13.80 -36.17 25.24
N ALA A 264 13.09 -35.44 26.11
CA ALA A 264 13.61 -34.87 27.34
C ALA A 264 12.45 -34.78 28.36
N GLU A 265 12.65 -35.38 29.54
CA GLU A 265 11.59 -35.52 30.54
C GLU A 265 11.06 -34.15 31.00
N GLY A 266 9.74 -33.98 30.94
CA GLY A 266 9.07 -32.72 31.34
C GLY A 266 9.14 -31.58 30.33
N TRP A 267 9.93 -31.69 29.27
CA TRP A 267 10.09 -30.65 28.25
C TRP A 267 9.14 -30.83 27.06
N VAL A 268 8.82 -29.71 26.43
CA VAL A 268 8.06 -29.65 25.18
C VAL A 268 8.64 -28.60 24.25
N ALA A 269 8.48 -28.81 22.95
CA ALA A 269 8.75 -27.82 21.93
C ALA A 269 7.44 -27.09 21.59
N VAL A 270 7.48 -25.76 21.59
CA VAL A 270 6.37 -24.91 21.15
C VAL A 270 6.73 -24.26 19.81
N SER A 271 5.74 -24.19 18.92
CA SER A 271 5.83 -23.49 17.63
C SER A 271 4.64 -22.57 17.47
N VAL A 272 4.90 -21.28 17.21
CA VAL A 272 3.89 -20.23 17.25
C VAL A 272 4.24 -19.05 16.34
N MET A 273 3.23 -18.46 15.69
CA MET A 273 3.44 -17.24 14.89
C MET A 273 3.45 -16.01 15.79
N VAL A 274 4.50 -15.18 15.67
CA VAL A 274 4.67 -13.91 16.41
C VAL A 274 4.87 -12.76 15.44
N GLU A 275 4.48 -11.55 15.82
CA GLU A 275 4.72 -10.36 14.98
C GLU A 275 6.21 -10.03 14.94
N LYS A 276 6.78 -9.81 13.75
CA LYS A 276 8.22 -9.56 13.59
C LYS A 276 8.71 -8.35 14.37
N LYS A 277 7.89 -7.30 14.49
CA LYS A 277 8.21 -6.08 15.23
C LYS A 277 8.41 -6.34 16.73
N ASP A 278 7.76 -7.38 17.27
CA ASP A 278 7.77 -7.72 18.70
C ASP A 278 8.64 -8.97 18.98
N ALA A 279 9.19 -9.61 17.94
CA ALA A 279 9.85 -10.91 18.05
C ALA A 279 11.01 -10.90 19.05
N ALA A 280 11.86 -9.87 19.06
CA ALA A 280 12.96 -9.76 20.02
C ALA A 280 12.46 -9.68 21.47
N ASN A 281 11.48 -8.81 21.74
CA ASN A 281 10.89 -8.67 23.07
C ASN A 281 10.21 -9.97 23.53
N VAL A 282 9.53 -10.65 22.62
CA VAL A 282 8.91 -11.96 22.88
C VAL A 282 9.98 -12.99 23.26
N MET A 283 11.11 -13.04 22.53
CA MET A 283 12.22 -13.94 22.86
C MET A 283 12.75 -13.65 24.26
N ASP A 284 12.98 -12.38 24.63
CA ASP A 284 13.46 -11.99 25.96
C ASP A 284 12.49 -12.40 27.07
N GLN A 285 11.17 -12.22 26.85
CA GLN A 285 10.14 -12.64 27.80
C GLN A 285 10.08 -14.17 27.97
N LEU A 286 10.27 -14.91 26.88
CA LEU A 286 10.35 -16.37 26.90
C LEU A 286 11.58 -16.85 27.67
N VAL A 287 12.74 -16.22 27.49
CA VAL A 287 13.95 -16.51 28.31
C VAL A 287 13.68 -16.25 29.78
N ALA A 288 13.01 -15.15 30.12
CA ALA A 288 12.72 -14.78 31.52
C ALA A 288 11.88 -15.83 32.26
N ILE A 289 11.02 -16.56 31.56
CA ILE A 289 10.25 -17.67 32.13
C ILE A 289 10.97 -19.03 32.02
N GLY A 290 12.18 -19.07 31.44
CA GLY A 290 13.01 -20.25 31.31
C GLY A 290 12.69 -21.12 30.09
N ALA A 291 12.32 -20.50 28.98
CA ALA A 291 12.39 -21.14 27.67
C ALA A 291 13.85 -21.18 27.16
N GLU A 292 14.17 -22.22 26.41
CA GLU A 292 15.50 -22.48 25.84
C GLU A 292 15.42 -22.69 24.32
N ASP A 293 16.57 -22.58 23.64
CA ASP A 293 16.71 -22.76 22.19
C ASP A 293 15.69 -21.98 21.36
N ILE A 294 15.45 -20.71 21.72
CA ILE A 294 14.46 -19.89 21.05
C ILE A 294 15.01 -19.41 19.70
N PHE A 295 14.32 -19.71 18.61
CA PHE A 295 14.67 -19.23 17.28
C PHE A 295 13.44 -18.80 16.48
N THR A 296 13.69 -17.97 15.46
CA THR A 296 12.66 -17.52 14.53
C THR A 296 12.97 -17.97 13.10
N VAL A 297 11.97 -18.47 12.39
CA VAL A 297 12.04 -18.82 10.96
C VAL A 297 11.21 -17.82 10.16
N LYS A 298 11.80 -17.31 9.08
CA LYS A 298 11.09 -16.44 8.13
C LYS A 298 10.06 -17.26 7.36
N LEU A 299 8.84 -16.74 7.31
CA LEU A 299 7.78 -17.28 6.46
C LEU A 299 7.88 -16.65 5.06
N GLU A 300 7.79 -17.47 4.03
CA GLU A 300 7.70 -16.97 2.64
C GLU A 300 6.26 -16.63 2.28
N ASN A 301 5.30 -17.52 2.57
CA ASN A 301 3.88 -17.31 2.32
C ASN A 301 3.03 -18.16 3.29
N CYS A 302 1.81 -17.73 3.59
CA CYS A 302 0.83 -18.51 4.34
C CYS A 302 -0.59 -18.33 3.75
N ARG A 303 -1.58 -19.05 4.28
CA ARG A 303 -2.99 -18.81 3.94
C ARG A 303 -3.69 -18.32 5.20
N VAL A 304 -4.29 -17.13 5.10
CA VAL A 304 -4.95 -16.42 6.19
C VAL A 304 -6.45 -16.34 5.98
#